data_AF-A0AA42CHW1-F1
#
_entry.id   AF-A0AA42CHW1-F1
#
_cell.length_a   1.000
_cell.length_b   1.000
_cell.length_c   1.000
_cell.angle_alpha   90.00
_cell.angle_beta   90.00
_cell.angle_gamma   90.00
#
_symmetry.space_group_name_H-M   'P 1'
#
loop_
_entity.id
_entity.type
_entity.pdbx_description
1 polymer ?
#
loop_
_entity_poly.entity_id
_entity_poly.type
_entity_poly.pdbx_seq_one_letter_code
_entity_poly.pdbx_strand_id
1 'polypeptide(L)'
;MTLRRLPLHRVLHRPSLFLGGEREPALTTAIIAGGLAVSGMNTVSFLVGAALWFASIPLLRWMAKADPQMTKVYLRQIRYRGYYPARSRPFRTD
;
A
#
# COMPACT_ATOMS: atom_id res chain seq x y z
N MET A 1 7.63 32.93 -28.49
CA MET A 1 6.70 32.60 -27.39
C MET A 1 7.50 32.27 -26.15
N THR A 2 7.26 32.95 -25.03
CA THR A 2 8.00 32.71 -23.78
C THR A 2 7.38 31.54 -23.00
N LEU A 3 8.21 30.63 -22.47
CA LEU A 3 7.76 29.48 -21.68
C LEU A 3 7.21 29.95 -20.32
N ARG A 4 5.92 29.68 -20.05
CA ARG A 4 5.28 29.97 -18.77
C ARG A 4 5.83 29.04 -17.69
N ARG A 5 6.45 29.60 -16.64
CA ARG A 5 6.91 28.85 -15.47
C ARG A 5 5.83 28.86 -14.39
N LEU A 6 5.43 27.68 -13.93
CA LEU A 6 4.46 27.49 -12.85
C LEU A 6 5.19 26.86 -11.64
N PRO A 7 5.04 27.40 -10.42
CA PRO A 7 5.62 26.77 -9.23
C PRO A 7 4.88 25.47 -8.91
N LEU A 8 5.56 24.33 -9.08
CA LEU A 8 5.05 23.02 -8.69
C LEU A 8 5.31 22.79 -7.20
N HIS A 9 4.24 22.79 -6.42
CA HIS A 9 4.33 22.61 -4.97
C HIS A 9 4.55 21.14 -4.63
N ARG A 10 5.48 20.89 -3.70
CA ARG A 10 5.85 19.54 -3.25
C ARG A 10 4.67 18.75 -2.66
N VAL A 11 3.69 19.45 -2.10
CA VAL A 11 2.48 18.86 -1.52
C VAL A 11 1.65 18.10 -2.56
N LEU A 12 1.70 18.50 -3.83
CA LEU A 12 0.88 17.92 -4.89
C LEU A 12 1.26 16.47 -5.25
N HIS A 13 2.52 16.06 -5.01
CA HIS A 13 3.01 14.74 -5.39
C HIS A 13 3.37 13.84 -4.20
N ARG A 14 3.32 14.34 -2.96
CA ARG A 14 3.67 13.53 -1.80
C ARG A 14 2.57 12.49 -1.54
N PRO A 15 2.92 11.19 -1.43
CA PRO A 15 1.95 10.16 -1.07
C PRO A 15 1.44 10.41 0.35
N SER A 16 0.11 10.30 0.53
CA SER A 16 -0.52 10.41 1.84
C SER A 16 -0.36 9.10 2.60
N LEU A 17 0.50 9.11 3.61
CA LEU A 17 0.76 7.97 4.50
C LEU A 17 -0.13 8.05 5.75
N PHE A 18 -0.60 6.92 6.25
CA PHE A 18 -1.37 6.79 7.49
C PHE A 18 -0.49 6.13 8.56
N LEU A 19 -0.28 6.80 9.71
CA LEU A 19 0.60 6.32 10.78
C LEU A 19 2.05 5.99 10.35
N GLY A 20 2.48 6.51 9.19
CA GLY A 20 3.77 6.21 8.58
C GLY A 20 3.78 4.97 7.68
N GLY A 21 2.62 4.35 7.42
CA GLY A 21 2.41 3.28 6.47
C GLY A 21 1.45 3.69 5.33
N GLU A 22 1.26 2.82 4.34
CA GLU A 22 0.24 3.02 3.31
C GLU A 22 -1.18 2.98 3.89
N ARG A 23 -2.06 3.88 3.42
CA ARG A 23 -3.44 4.01 3.92
C ARG A 23 -4.26 2.73 3.78
N GLU A 24 -4.23 2.11 2.60
CA GLU A 24 -5.04 0.93 2.28
C GLU A 24 -4.74 -0.25 3.23
N PRO A 25 -3.48 -0.72 3.37
CA PRO A 25 -3.16 -1.83 4.28
C PRO A 25 -3.23 -1.45 5.77
N ALA A 26 -2.97 -0.19 6.13
CA ALA A 26 -3.12 0.25 7.53
C ALA A 26 -4.58 0.23 8.00
N LEU A 27 -5.52 0.64 7.15
CA LEU A 27 -6.94 0.62 7.49
C LEU A 27 -7.51 -0.79 7.50
N THR A 28 -7.11 -1.66 6.56
CA THR A 28 -7.59 -3.06 6.55
C THR A 28 -7.11 -3.82 7.77
N THR A 29 -5.83 -3.66 8.17
CA THR A 29 -5.30 -4.27 9.40
C THR A 29 -6.00 -3.75 10.65
N ALA A 30 -6.35 -2.46 10.72
CA ALA A 30 -7.12 -1.90 11.82
C ALA A 30 -8.50 -2.55 11.95
N ILE A 31 -9.21 -2.69 10.82
CA ILE A 31 -10.54 -3.31 10.79
C ILE A 31 -10.47 -4.78 11.18
N ILE A 32 -9.46 -5.52 10.69
CA ILE A 32 -9.27 -6.93 11.03
C ILE A 32 -8.93 -7.10 12.51
N ALA A 33 -8.01 -6.30 13.04
CA ALA A 33 -7.63 -6.36 14.46
C ALA A 33 -8.82 -6.02 15.38
N GLY A 34 -9.56 -4.96 15.05
CA GLY A 34 -10.76 -4.57 15.79
C GLY A 34 -11.87 -5.62 15.69
N GLY A 35 -12.09 -6.16 14.49
CA GLY A 35 -13.08 -7.23 14.25
C GLY A 35 -12.76 -8.49 15.04
N LEU A 36 -11.49 -8.91 15.11
CA LEU A 36 -11.04 -10.05 15.92
C LEU A 36 -11.25 -9.81 17.41
N ALA A 37 -10.95 -8.59 17.89
CA ALA A 37 -11.14 -8.24 19.30
C ALA A 37 -12.62 -8.28 19.71
N VAL A 38 -13.53 -7.78 18.85
CA VAL A 38 -14.97 -7.75 19.12
C VAL A 38 -15.62 -9.11 18.94
N SER A 39 -15.25 -9.86 17.89
CA SER A 39 -15.90 -11.13 17.55
C SER A 39 -15.70 -12.22 18.60
N GLY A 40 -14.56 -12.22 19.30
CA GLY A 40 -14.24 -13.29 20.24
C GLY A 40 -14.82 -13.10 21.63
N MET A 41 -15.08 -11.85 22.05
CA MET A 41 -15.47 -11.44 23.42
C MET A 41 -14.66 -12.13 24.55
N ASN A 42 -13.47 -12.64 24.22
CA ASN A 42 -12.59 -13.40 25.09
C ASN A 42 -11.29 -12.62 25.29
N THR A 43 -10.70 -12.75 26.48
CA THR A 43 -9.41 -12.12 26.83
C THR A 43 -8.29 -12.53 25.86
N VAL A 44 -8.31 -13.78 25.38
CA VAL A 44 -7.36 -14.27 24.38
C VAL A 44 -7.54 -13.55 23.03
N SER A 45 -8.78 -13.41 22.54
CA SER A 45 -9.05 -12.72 21.28
C SER A 45 -8.64 -11.25 21.32
N PHE A 46 -8.84 -10.59 22.46
CA PHE A 46 -8.38 -9.22 22.68
C PHE A 46 -6.84 -9.14 22.65
N LEU A 47 -6.14 -10.03 23.35
CA LEU A 47 -4.67 -10.08 23.34
C LEU A 47 -4.11 -10.34 21.94
N VAL A 48 -4.71 -11.26 21.19
CA VAL A 48 -4.30 -11.56 19.81
C VAL A 48 -4.54 -10.36 18.90
N GLY A 49 -5.71 -9.71 18.99
CA GLY A 49 -6.02 -8.50 18.22
C GLY A 49 -5.06 -7.35 18.53
N ALA A 50 -4.75 -7.13 19.82
CA ALA A 50 -3.78 -6.13 20.25
C ALA A 50 -2.37 -6.44 19.73
N ALA A 51 -1.89 -7.69 19.88
CA ALA A 51 -0.59 -8.12 19.38
C ALA A 51 -0.48 -7.93 17.85
N LEU A 52 -1.53 -8.30 17.11
CA LEU A 52 -1.60 -8.11 15.66
C LEU A 52 -1.51 -6.62 15.28
N TRP A 53 -2.24 -5.76 15.99
CA TRP A 53 -2.21 -4.31 15.76
C TRP A 53 -0.84 -3.69 16.04
N PHE A 54 -0.23 -4.03 17.19
CA PHE A 54 1.08 -3.50 17.55
C PHE A 54 2.20 -4.05 16.66
N ALA A 55 2.07 -5.28 16.16
CA ALA A 55 3.02 -5.86 15.20
C ALA A 55 2.85 -5.29 13.77
N SER A 56 1.63 -4.94 13.36
CA SER A 56 1.38 -4.43 12.00
C SER A 56 1.94 -3.02 11.78
N ILE A 57 1.89 -2.13 12.79
CA ILE A 57 2.39 -0.75 12.68
C ILE A 57 3.89 -0.67 12.28
N PRO A 58 4.84 -1.34 12.96
CA PRO A 58 6.25 -1.29 12.57
C PRO A 58 6.49 -1.94 11.21
N LEU A 59 5.76 -3.01 10.88
CA LEU A 59 5.83 -3.66 9.57
C LEU A 59 5.42 -2.70 8.44
N LEU A 60 4.28 -2.02 8.60
CA LEU A 60 3.77 -1.04 7.66
C LEU A 60 4.70 0.17 7.52
N ARG A 61 5.35 0.59 8.62
CA ARG A 61 6.38 1.64 8.60
C ARG A 61 7.63 1.24 7.83
N TRP A 62 8.08 0.00 7.97
CA TRP A 62 9.21 -0.52 7.21
C TRP A 62 8.88 -0.62 5.71
N MET A 63 7.68 -1.10 5.37
CA MET A 63 7.21 -1.14 3.98
C MET A 63 7.18 0.25 3.36
N ALA A 64 6.56 1.23 4.02
CA ALA A 64 6.48 2.60 3.52
C ALA A 64 7.83 3.31 3.43
N LYS A 65 8.83 2.90 4.21
CA LYS A 65 10.20 3.39 4.09
C LYS A 65 10.88 2.87 2.82
N ALA A 66 10.55 1.66 2.38
CA ALA A 66 11.07 1.09 1.14
C ALA A 66 10.36 1.67 -0.09
N ASP A 67 9.02 1.63 -0.11
CA ASP A 67 8.20 2.24 -1.15
C ASP A 67 6.84 2.69 -0.57
N PRO A 68 6.46 3.97 -0.68
CA PRO A 68 5.15 4.47 -0.27
C PRO A 68 3.95 3.97 -1.09
N GLN A 69 4.15 3.26 -2.20
CA GLN A 69 3.09 2.70 -3.06
C GLN A 69 3.29 1.21 -3.41
N MET A 70 4.04 0.49 -2.58
CA MET A 70 4.31 -0.95 -2.67
C MET A 70 3.05 -1.79 -2.94
N THR A 71 1.94 -1.56 -2.24
CA THR A 71 0.73 -2.40 -2.42
C THR A 71 0.19 -2.30 -3.85
N LYS A 72 0.17 -1.09 -4.41
CA LYS A 72 -0.36 -0.83 -5.75
C LYS A 72 0.55 -1.40 -6.82
N VAL A 73 1.86 -1.25 -6.65
CA VAL A 73 2.87 -1.80 -7.54
C VAL A 73 2.83 -3.33 -7.51
N TYR A 74 2.71 -3.93 -6.33
CA TYR A 74 2.64 -5.38 -6.14
C TYR A 74 1.41 -5.99 -6.82
N LEU A 75 0.22 -5.41 -6.62
CA LEU A 75 -1.02 -5.85 -7.29
C LEU A 75 -0.93 -5.74 -8.81
N ARG A 76 -0.26 -4.69 -9.31
CA ARG A 76 0.01 -4.53 -10.74
C ARG A 76 1.01 -5.57 -11.25
N GLN A 77 2.06 -5.86 -10.47
CA GLN A 77 3.06 -6.87 -10.78
C GLN A 77 2.43 -8.26 -10.99
N ILE A 78 1.50 -8.65 -10.11
CA ILE A 78 0.83 -9.95 -10.19
C ILE A 78 0.04 -10.09 -11.50
N ARG A 79 -0.47 -8.98 -12.04
CA ARG A 79 -1.23 -8.97 -13.30
C ARG A 79 -0.33 -9.08 -14.53
N TYR A 80 0.97 -8.82 -14.41
CA TYR A 80 1.88 -8.91 -15.55
C TYR A 80 2.17 -10.36 -15.93
N ARG A 81 2.29 -10.59 -17.23
CA ARG A 81 2.76 -11.88 -17.76
C ARG A 81 4.24 -12.07 -17.40
N GLY A 82 4.61 -13.32 -17.08
CA GLY A 82 6.00 -13.66 -16.76
C GLY A 82 6.98 -13.44 -17.92
N TYR A 83 6.48 -13.37 -19.16
CA TYR A 83 7.27 -13.02 -20.32
C TYR A 83 6.51 -12.05 -21.23
N TYR A 84 7.10 -10.87 -21.44
CA TYR A 84 6.68 -9.93 -22.47
C TYR A 84 7.67 -10.04 -23.64
N PRO A 85 7.27 -10.61 -24.80
CA PRO A 85 8.13 -10.62 -25.97
C PRO A 85 8.43 -9.18 -26.38
N ALA A 86 9.66 -8.91 -26.84
CA ALA A 86 10.08 -7.62 -27.37
C ALA A 86 9.37 -7.34 -28.71
N ARG A 87 8.09 -6.97 -28.64
CA ARG A 87 7.31 -6.55 -29.80
C ARG A 87 7.42 -5.04 -29.93
N SER A 88 8.00 -4.59 -31.04
CA SER A 88 8.14 -3.17 -31.38
C SER A 88 6.79 -2.48 -31.64
N ARG A 89 5.71 -3.24 -31.87
CA ARG A 89 4.36 -2.72 -32.17
C ARG A 89 3.29 -3.35 -31.26
N PRO A 90 2.39 -2.55 -30.64
CA PRO A 90 1.34 -3.05 -29.74
C PRO A 90 0.32 -4.00 -30.39
N PHE A 91 0.12 -3.89 -31.70
CA PHE A 91 -0.97 -4.57 -32.43
C PHE A 91 -0.55 -5.80 -33.23
N ARG A 92 0.73 -6.21 -33.13
CA ARG A 92 1.22 -7.34 -33.93
C ARG A 92 0.80 -8.65 -33.27
N THR A 93 -0.30 -9.20 -33.77
CA THR A 93 -0.73 -10.59 -33.57
C THR A 93 -0.12 -11.42 -34.69
N ASP A 94 1.01 -12.07 -34.37
CA ASP A 94 1.83 -12.93 -35.24
C ASP A 94 2.36 -12.30 -36.56
#